data_AF-A0A7C7XZM1-F1
#
_entry.id   AF-A0A7C7XZM1-F1
#
_cell.length_a   1.000
_cell.length_b   1.000
_cell.length_c   1.000
_cell.angle_alpha   90.00
_cell.angle_beta   90.00
_cell.angle_gamma   90.00
#
_symmetry.space_group_name_H-M   'P 1'
#
loop_
_entity.id
_entity.type
_entity.pdbx_description
1 polymer ?
#
loop_
_entity_poly.entity_id
_entity_poly.type
_entity_poly.pdbx_seq_one_letter_code
_entity_poly.pdbx_strand_id
1 'polypeptide(L)'
;MVATTRVSLYAESGGEPVWQRVFRLRLDREKYFAGTSMLFNPSALPYWNSFFVPVASWPNRAALRKPMKFDKQIVAVDSAGDRAVTLFANGEFKLLELANSEVVFPLAEYSRPKDFTRWHGVKILGEKILIYGEDGIEIVGISKSGLKSVGALDRQSIGSIAAVVPHGDEILLASSRGLLLTDQNSKSAKRLLRRPIKGLDRVNKSLVFTDGASVYISSMALLAEQGVLEKIDLGYEFGPTRVIGFDDSAIVLGKADAV
;
A
#
# COMPACT_ATOMS: atom_id res chain seq x y z
N MET A 1 11.16 15.75 -21.68
CA MET A 1 11.31 14.69 -22.73
C MET A 1 9.95 14.51 -23.39
N VAL A 2 9.86 14.18 -24.69
CA VAL A 2 8.58 13.85 -25.34
C VAL A 2 8.60 12.36 -25.66
N ALA A 3 7.69 11.60 -25.07
CA ALA A 3 7.48 10.21 -25.39
C ALA A 3 6.28 10.05 -26.31
N THR A 4 6.42 9.17 -27.30
CA THR A 4 5.30 8.80 -28.16
C THR A 4 4.83 7.42 -27.75
N THR A 5 3.55 7.29 -27.40
CA THR A 5 2.94 6.03 -27.03
C THR A 5 1.84 5.67 -28.02
N ARG A 6 1.83 4.42 -28.46
CA ARG A 6 0.80 3.83 -29.31
C ARG A 6 0.01 2.83 -28.47
N VAL A 7 -1.31 2.99 -28.43
CA VAL A 7 -2.22 2.00 -27.87
C VAL A 7 -3.02 1.41 -29.03
N SER A 8 -3.01 0.08 -29.11
CA SER A 8 -3.70 -0.67 -30.16
C SER A 8 -4.55 -1.75 -29.50
N LEU A 9 -5.81 -1.87 -29.94
CA LEU A 9 -6.71 -2.97 -29.59
C LEU A 9 -6.75 -3.93 -30.78
N TYR A 10 -6.59 -5.21 -30.52
CA TYR A 10 -6.63 -6.27 -31.53
C TYR A 10 -7.80 -7.21 -31.25
N ALA A 11 -8.35 -7.81 -32.31
CA ALA A 11 -9.21 -8.97 -32.16
C ALA A 11 -8.38 -10.18 -31.67
N GLU A 12 -9.03 -11.11 -30.95
CA GLU A 12 -8.37 -12.30 -30.41
C GLU A 12 -7.73 -13.17 -31.51
N SER A 13 -8.35 -13.21 -32.70
CA SER A 13 -7.83 -13.89 -33.90
C SER A 13 -6.53 -13.29 -34.45
N GLY A 14 -6.05 -12.18 -33.88
CA GLY A 14 -4.96 -11.37 -34.42
C GLY A 14 -5.39 -10.56 -35.66
N GLY A 15 -4.41 -9.90 -36.30
CA GLY A 15 -4.60 -9.08 -37.50
C GLY A 15 -4.31 -7.60 -37.28
N GLU A 16 -4.85 -6.75 -38.15
CA GLU A 16 -4.79 -5.28 -37.99
C GLU A 16 -5.53 -4.84 -36.72
N PRO A 17 -5.07 -3.78 -36.03
CA PRO A 17 -5.74 -3.32 -34.83
C PRO A 17 -7.14 -2.78 -35.16
N VAL A 18 -8.16 -3.32 -34.49
CA VAL A 18 -9.54 -2.83 -34.58
C VAL A 18 -9.68 -1.39 -34.08
N TRP A 19 -8.73 -0.94 -33.27
CA TRP A 19 -8.60 0.45 -32.88
C TRP A 19 -7.15 0.79 -32.58
N GLN A 20 -6.67 1.97 -32.99
CA GLN A 20 -5.33 2.44 -32.68
C GLN A 20 -5.33 3.95 -32.40
N ARG A 21 -4.56 4.37 -31.39
CA ARG A 21 -4.29 5.77 -31.11
C ARG A 21 -2.81 5.97 -30.78
N VAL A 22 -2.23 7.03 -31.33
CA VAL A 22 -0.87 7.48 -31.04
C VAL A 22 -0.95 8.83 -30.37
N PHE A 23 -0.19 9.03 -29.29
CA PHE A 23 -0.12 10.32 -28.62
C PHE A 23 1.29 10.60 -28.09
N ARG A 24 1.52 11.88 -27.81
CA ARG A 24 2.80 12.40 -27.32
C ARG A 24 2.62 12.93 -25.90
N LEU A 25 3.33 12.34 -24.95
CA LEU A 25 3.38 12.78 -23.56
C LEU A 25 4.65 13.59 -23.33
N ARG A 26 4.50 14.80 -22.79
CA ARG A 26 5.63 15.60 -22.34
C ARG A 26 5.91 15.23 -20.89
N LEU A 27 7.04 14.56 -20.66
CA LEU A 27 7.46 14.18 -19.33
C LEU A 27 8.40 15.19 -18.71
N ASP A 28 8.20 15.37 -17.41
CA ASP A 28 9.22 15.86 -16.50
C ASP A 28 10.36 14.83 -16.42
N ARG A 29 11.55 15.22 -16.90
CA ARG A 29 12.73 14.36 -16.84
C ARG A 29 13.13 14.05 -15.42
N GLU A 30 12.79 14.91 -14.45
CA GLU A 30 13.16 14.76 -13.05
C GLU A 30 12.42 13.63 -12.35
N LYS A 31 11.24 13.25 -12.85
CA LYS A 31 10.35 12.25 -12.22
C LYS A 31 10.28 10.91 -12.96
N TYR A 32 11.09 10.74 -14.02
CA TYR A 32 11.14 9.49 -14.79
C TYR A 32 12.25 8.56 -14.29
N PHE A 33 11.89 7.29 -14.08
CA PHE A 33 12.81 6.19 -13.77
C PHE A 33 13.01 5.32 -15.01
N ALA A 34 14.27 5.04 -15.36
CA ALA A 34 14.55 4.20 -16.53
C ALA A 34 13.95 2.79 -16.35
N GLY A 35 13.34 2.24 -17.40
CA GLY A 35 12.66 0.93 -17.35
C GLY A 35 11.20 0.98 -16.87
N THR A 36 10.70 2.16 -16.49
CA THR A 36 9.31 2.33 -16.04
C THR A 36 8.37 2.73 -17.16
N SER A 37 7.08 2.37 -17.04
CA SER A 37 6.10 2.80 -18.04
C SER A 37 5.74 4.26 -17.84
N MET A 38 5.90 5.02 -18.92
CA MET A 38 5.60 6.44 -18.97
C MET A 38 4.09 6.73 -18.84
N LEU A 39 3.24 5.72 -19.09
CA LEU A 39 1.79 5.83 -19.04
C LEU A 39 1.24 5.92 -17.62
N PHE A 40 1.94 5.35 -16.63
CA PHE A 40 1.46 5.33 -15.24
C PHE A 40 2.15 6.36 -14.34
N ASN A 41 2.99 7.21 -14.93
CA ASN A 41 3.56 8.36 -14.22
C ASN A 41 2.45 9.35 -13.80
N PRO A 42 2.53 10.00 -12.63
CA PRO A 42 1.56 11.03 -12.23
C PRO A 42 1.35 12.15 -13.26
N SER A 43 2.38 12.46 -14.06
CA SER A 43 2.29 13.43 -15.16
C SER A 43 1.34 13.00 -16.29
N ALA A 44 0.96 11.72 -16.35
CA ALA A 44 0.00 11.17 -17.30
C ALA A 44 -1.46 11.23 -16.80
N LEU A 45 -1.73 11.77 -15.60
CA LEU A 45 -3.10 11.90 -15.07
C LEU A 45 -4.06 12.65 -16.03
N PRO A 46 -3.67 13.77 -16.67
CA PRO A 46 -4.53 14.43 -17.66
C PRO A 46 -4.83 13.55 -18.88
N TYR A 47 -3.93 12.64 -19.24
CA TYR A 47 -4.19 11.63 -20.26
C TYR A 47 -5.28 10.67 -19.79
N TRP A 48 -5.16 10.06 -18.61
CA TRP A 48 -6.17 9.13 -18.11
C TRP A 48 -7.56 9.75 -17.98
N ASN A 49 -7.63 11.03 -17.60
CA ASN A 49 -8.90 11.77 -17.53
C ASN A 49 -9.57 11.98 -18.90
N SER A 50 -8.82 11.88 -20.00
CA SER A 50 -9.32 12.01 -21.38
C SER A 50 -9.27 10.70 -22.17
N PHE A 51 -8.79 9.64 -21.54
CA PHE A 51 -8.60 8.33 -22.14
C PHE A 51 -9.81 7.44 -21.82
N PHE A 52 -10.68 7.26 -22.82
CA PHE A 52 -11.78 6.33 -22.74
C PHE A 52 -11.38 5.01 -23.44
N VAL A 53 -11.22 3.97 -22.65
CA VAL A 53 -11.34 2.58 -23.12
C VAL A 53 -12.57 2.01 -22.43
N PRO A 54 -13.51 1.38 -23.15
CA PRO A 54 -14.52 0.57 -22.50
C PRO A 54 -13.80 -0.58 -21.79
N VAL A 55 -13.52 -0.41 -20.50
CA VAL A 55 -12.95 -1.46 -19.66
C VAL A 55 -14.08 -2.44 -19.41
N ALA A 56 -14.08 -3.55 -20.16
CA ALA A 56 -14.84 -4.72 -19.75
C ALA A 56 -14.11 -5.34 -18.56
N SER A 57 -14.63 -5.14 -17.35
CA SER A 57 -14.20 -5.92 -16.20
C SER A 57 -14.79 -7.33 -16.34
N TRP A 58 -13.92 -8.32 -16.53
CA TRP A 58 -14.32 -9.71 -16.43
C TRP A 58 -13.77 -10.29 -15.13
N PRO A 59 -14.56 -11.08 -14.38
CA PRO A 59 -14.05 -11.79 -13.22
C PRO A 59 -13.05 -12.85 -13.69
N ASN A 60 -11.77 -12.48 -13.74
CA ASN A 60 -10.69 -13.37 -14.10
C ASN A 60 -10.15 -14.05 -12.82
N ARG A 61 -10.36 -15.37 -12.74
CA ARG A 61 -9.80 -16.22 -11.67
C ARG A 61 -8.35 -16.64 -11.95
N ALA A 62 -7.79 -16.22 -13.07
CA ALA A 62 -6.44 -16.54 -13.51
C ALA A 62 -5.57 -15.29 -13.55
N ALA A 63 -4.43 -15.32 -12.88
CA ALA A 63 -3.41 -14.29 -13.05
C ALA A 63 -2.83 -14.41 -14.47
N LEU A 64 -2.91 -13.34 -15.26
CA LEU A 64 -2.24 -13.28 -16.58
C LEU A 64 -0.71 -13.33 -16.44
N ARG A 65 -0.17 -13.05 -15.24
CA ARG A 65 1.25 -12.94 -14.96
C ARG A 65 1.82 -14.27 -14.52
N LYS A 66 2.99 -14.62 -15.05
CA LYS A 66 3.79 -15.72 -14.49
C LYS A 66 4.22 -15.35 -13.06
N PRO A 67 4.16 -16.29 -12.10
CA PRO A 67 4.59 -16.02 -10.75
C PRO A 67 6.09 -15.69 -10.73
N MET A 68 6.44 -14.59 -10.07
CA MET A 68 7.82 -14.27 -9.76
C MET A 68 8.28 -15.10 -8.57
N LYS A 69 9.39 -15.83 -8.72
CA LYS A 69 9.99 -16.56 -7.61
C LYS A 69 10.91 -15.65 -6.82
N PHE A 70 10.82 -15.76 -5.50
CA PHE A 70 11.74 -15.13 -4.57
C PHE A 70 12.51 -16.22 -3.83
N ASP A 71 13.77 -15.94 -3.53
CA ASP A 71 14.70 -16.78 -2.78
C ASP A 71 14.60 -16.55 -1.26
N LYS A 72 13.92 -15.47 -0.85
CA LYS A 72 13.70 -15.08 0.54
C LYS A 72 12.21 -15.18 0.89
N GLN A 73 11.92 -15.51 2.16
CA GLN A 73 10.56 -15.49 2.67
C GLN A 73 10.02 -14.06 2.67
N ILE A 74 8.84 -13.89 2.06
CA ILE A 74 8.10 -12.62 2.04
C ILE A 74 7.21 -12.57 3.28
N VAL A 75 7.25 -11.46 4.00
CA VAL A 75 6.38 -11.23 5.17
C VAL A 75 5.30 -10.17 4.91
N ALA A 76 5.53 -9.27 3.95
CA ALA A 76 4.49 -8.32 3.55
C ALA A 76 4.67 -7.88 2.09
N VAL A 77 3.54 -7.51 1.48
CA VAL A 77 3.48 -6.89 0.15
C VAL A 77 2.48 -5.74 0.21
N ASP A 78 2.83 -4.62 -0.42
CA ASP A 78 1.88 -3.55 -0.70
C ASP A 78 2.07 -3.08 -2.15
N SER A 79 1.01 -2.57 -2.75
CA SER A 79 1.03 -2.08 -4.13
C SER A 79 0.27 -0.77 -4.25
N ALA A 80 0.81 0.14 -5.06
CA ALA A 80 0.18 1.41 -5.38
C ALA A 80 0.44 1.74 -6.85
N GLY A 81 -0.62 1.80 -7.66
CA GLY A 81 -0.52 2.06 -9.09
C GLY A 81 0.33 1.01 -9.82
N ASP A 82 1.45 1.45 -10.41
CA ASP A 82 2.40 0.61 -11.13
C ASP A 82 3.53 0.07 -10.25
N ARG A 83 3.49 0.29 -8.93
CA ARG A 83 4.53 -0.18 -8.00
C ARG A 83 4.02 -1.26 -7.08
N ALA A 84 4.92 -2.18 -6.74
CA ALA A 84 4.78 -3.01 -5.54
C ALA A 84 6.05 -2.96 -4.71
N VAL A 85 5.90 -3.12 -3.41
CA VAL A 85 7.01 -3.35 -2.49
C VAL A 85 6.81 -4.69 -1.83
N THR A 86 7.86 -5.50 -1.85
CA THR A 86 7.91 -6.80 -1.19
C THR A 86 8.90 -6.73 -0.05
N LEU A 87 8.42 -6.89 1.19
CA LEU A 87 9.22 -6.96 2.40
C LEU A 87 9.58 -8.42 2.72
N PHE A 88 10.86 -8.69 2.93
CA PHE A 88 11.36 -10.00 3.31
C PHE A 88 11.50 -10.14 4.82
N ALA A 89 11.52 -11.38 5.31
CA ALA A 89 11.65 -11.69 6.74
C ALA A 89 12.93 -11.14 7.38
N ASN A 90 13.97 -10.92 6.57
CA ASN A 90 15.22 -10.30 7.01
C ASN A 90 15.21 -8.76 6.94
N GLY A 91 14.06 -8.16 6.59
CA GLY A 91 13.83 -6.72 6.48
C GLY A 91 14.26 -6.00 5.25
N GLU A 92 14.99 -6.68 4.39
CA GLU A 92 15.21 -6.12 3.07
C GLU A 92 13.87 -5.99 2.38
N PHE A 93 13.77 -5.02 1.49
CA PHE A 93 12.65 -4.98 0.58
C PHE A 93 13.09 -4.65 -0.84
N LYS A 94 12.27 -5.10 -1.78
CA LYS A 94 12.41 -4.79 -3.21
C LYS A 94 11.25 -3.90 -3.65
N LEU A 95 11.58 -2.82 -4.33
CA LEU A 95 10.61 -2.04 -5.09
C LEU A 95 10.53 -2.61 -6.51
N LEU A 96 9.32 -2.94 -6.93
CA LEU A 96 9.03 -3.62 -8.20
C LEU A 96 8.21 -2.69 -9.12
N GLU A 97 8.49 -2.77 -10.41
CA GLU A 97 7.67 -2.21 -11.50
C GLU A 97 6.66 -3.26 -11.97
N LEU A 98 5.39 -2.85 -12.01
CA LEU A 98 4.24 -3.65 -12.40
C LEU A 98 3.59 -3.18 -13.71
N ALA A 99 4.07 -2.11 -14.32
CA ALA A 99 3.50 -1.55 -15.53
C ALA A 99 3.65 -2.45 -16.76
N ASN A 100 4.71 -3.25 -16.82
CA ASN A 100 4.84 -4.29 -17.83
C ASN A 100 4.06 -5.52 -17.37
N SER A 101 3.02 -5.90 -18.11
CA SER A 101 2.17 -7.05 -17.79
C SER A 101 2.88 -8.40 -17.98
N GLU A 102 3.96 -8.46 -18.76
CA GLU A 102 4.68 -9.70 -19.06
C GLU A 102 5.82 -9.96 -18.07
N VAL A 103 6.42 -8.90 -17.53
CA VAL A 103 7.64 -8.98 -16.72
C VAL A 103 7.53 -8.05 -15.52
N VAL A 104 7.65 -8.62 -14.32
CA VAL A 104 7.86 -7.85 -13.08
C VAL A 104 9.35 -7.54 -12.96
N PHE A 105 9.70 -6.26 -12.86
CA PHE A 105 11.09 -5.80 -12.86
C PHE A 105 11.49 -5.17 -11.51
N PRO A 106 12.57 -5.63 -10.86
CA PRO A 106 13.11 -4.95 -9.67
C PRO A 106 13.72 -3.60 -10.04
N LEU A 107 13.22 -2.51 -9.45
CA LEU A 107 13.73 -1.16 -9.68
C LEU A 107 14.87 -0.80 -8.73
N ALA A 108 14.71 -1.19 -7.48
CA ALA A 108 15.65 -0.87 -6.42
C ALA A 108 15.48 -1.88 -5.28
N GLU A 109 16.58 -2.10 -4.58
CA GLU A 109 16.62 -2.90 -3.37
C GLU A 109 17.04 -2.00 -2.21
N TYR A 110 16.52 -2.31 -1.04
CA TYR A 110 16.88 -1.60 0.17
C TYR A 110 17.29 -2.61 1.23
N SER A 111 18.54 -2.51 1.64
CA SER A 111 19.18 -3.39 2.61
C SER A 111 19.83 -2.57 3.71
N ARG A 112 19.94 -3.16 4.90
CA ARG A 112 20.47 -2.49 6.08
C ARG A 112 21.47 -3.35 6.84
N PRO A 113 22.37 -2.73 7.62
CA PRO A 113 23.29 -3.47 8.46
C PRO A 113 22.66 -3.98 9.78
N LYS A 114 21.46 -3.54 10.16
CA LYS A 114 20.76 -4.01 11.39
C LYS A 114 19.74 -5.10 11.08
N ASP A 115 19.42 -5.90 12.11
CA ASP A 115 18.36 -6.90 12.08
C ASP A 115 16.96 -6.25 11.97
N PHE A 116 16.11 -6.82 11.14
CA PHE A 116 14.75 -6.38 10.83
C PHE A 116 13.68 -7.44 11.10
N THR A 117 14.01 -8.52 11.78
CA THR A 117 13.05 -9.59 12.12
C THR A 117 11.79 -9.11 12.85
N ARG A 118 11.81 -7.89 13.42
CA ARG A 118 10.68 -7.24 14.10
C ARG A 118 9.77 -6.38 13.22
N TRP A 119 10.07 -6.28 11.93
CA TRP A 119 9.29 -5.51 10.96
C TRP A 119 8.49 -6.48 10.10
N HIS A 120 7.17 -6.30 10.08
CA HIS A 120 6.25 -7.27 9.47
C HIS A 120 5.24 -6.60 8.53
N GLY A 121 5.35 -5.29 8.31
CA GLY A 121 4.43 -4.55 7.46
C GLY A 121 5.16 -3.56 6.57
N VAL A 122 4.58 -3.32 5.39
CA VAL A 122 5.07 -2.32 4.43
C VAL A 122 3.91 -1.57 3.80
N LYS A 123 4.10 -0.28 3.52
CA LYS A 123 3.11 0.58 2.86
C LYS A 123 3.77 1.56 1.90
N ILE A 124 3.24 1.69 0.68
CA ILE A 124 3.63 2.71 -0.28
C ILE A 124 2.73 3.93 -0.10
N LEU A 125 3.34 5.10 0.13
CA LEU A 125 2.68 6.39 0.26
C LEU A 125 3.35 7.40 -0.67
N GLY A 126 2.85 7.49 -1.90
CA GLY A 126 3.43 8.38 -2.92
C GLY A 126 4.89 8.04 -3.19
N GLU A 127 5.80 8.99 -2.92
CA GLU A 127 7.25 8.83 -3.10
C GLU A 127 7.96 8.25 -1.87
N LYS A 128 7.21 7.72 -0.90
CA LYS A 128 7.75 7.13 0.33
C LYS A 128 7.25 5.70 0.51
N ILE A 129 8.07 4.90 1.17
CA ILE A 129 7.77 3.54 1.60
C ILE A 129 7.93 3.51 3.12
N LEU A 130 6.88 3.08 3.79
CA LEU A 130 6.87 2.90 5.23
C LEU A 130 7.05 1.42 5.50
N ILE A 131 8.08 1.05 6.26
CA ILE A 131 8.17 -0.27 6.88
C ILE A 131 7.78 -0.11 8.34
N TYR A 132 7.03 -1.07 8.89
CA TYR A 132 6.52 -0.96 10.26
C TYR A 132 6.46 -2.31 10.97
N GLY A 133 6.45 -2.25 12.30
CA GLY A 133 6.36 -3.43 13.15
C GLY A 133 6.57 -3.10 14.62
N GLU A 134 7.27 -3.98 15.35
CA GLU A 134 7.40 -3.83 16.81
C GLU A 134 8.20 -2.60 17.24
N ASP A 135 9.15 -2.17 16.40
CA ASP A 135 10.09 -1.09 16.71
C ASP A 135 9.63 0.29 16.23
N GLY A 136 8.43 0.37 15.62
CA GLY A 136 7.80 1.61 15.16
C GLY A 136 7.62 1.65 13.65
N ILE A 137 7.89 2.81 13.04
CA ILE A 137 7.84 3.04 11.60
C ILE A 137 9.17 3.57 11.12
N GLU A 138 9.60 3.10 9.97
CA GLU A 138 10.64 3.76 9.23
C GLU A 138 10.20 4.16 7.83
N ILE A 139 10.65 5.34 7.43
CA ILE A 139 10.26 6.02 6.20
C ILE A 139 11.46 6.01 5.26
N VAL A 140 11.28 5.37 4.11
CA VAL A 140 12.26 5.27 3.03
C VAL A 140 11.76 6.07 1.85
N GLY A 141 12.53 7.07 1.43
CA GLY A 141 12.24 7.87 0.24
C GLY A 141 12.64 7.14 -1.04
N ILE A 142 11.82 7.27 -2.07
CA ILE A 142 12.09 6.79 -3.42
C ILE A 142 12.69 7.94 -4.22
N SER A 143 13.90 7.74 -4.74
CA SER A 143 14.60 8.74 -5.54
C SER A 143 15.33 8.09 -6.71
N LYS A 144 15.77 8.87 -7.70
CA LYS A 144 16.59 8.37 -8.82
C LYS A 144 17.90 7.69 -8.38
N SER A 145 18.47 8.13 -7.27
CA SER A 145 19.66 7.51 -6.66
C SER A 145 19.35 6.20 -5.94
N GLY A 146 18.09 5.76 -5.94
CA GLY A 146 17.61 4.58 -5.25
C GLY A 146 16.84 4.90 -3.97
N LEU A 147 16.82 3.92 -3.07
CA LEU A 147 16.05 3.94 -1.85
C LEU A 147 16.92 4.43 -0.69
N LYS A 148 16.43 5.40 0.09
CA LYS A 148 17.18 5.96 1.23
C LYS A 148 16.26 6.20 2.42
N SER A 149 16.72 5.88 3.63
CA SER A 149 16.03 6.28 4.85
C SER A 149 15.96 7.80 4.94
N VAL A 150 14.76 8.33 5.17
CA VAL A 150 14.50 9.78 5.26
C VAL A 150 13.89 10.19 6.60
N GLY A 151 13.49 9.23 7.44
CA GLY A 151 12.92 9.50 8.76
C GLY A 151 12.42 8.24 9.44
N ALA A 152 12.07 8.36 10.72
CA ALA A 152 11.51 7.27 11.50
C ALA A 152 10.62 7.82 12.63
N LEU A 153 9.67 7.00 13.06
CA LEU A 153 8.87 7.17 14.27
C LEU A 153 9.14 5.99 15.18
N ASP A 154 9.74 6.24 16.34
CA ASP A 154 10.19 5.17 17.21
C ASP A 154 9.05 4.52 18.03
N ARG A 155 9.31 3.31 18.51
CA ARG A 155 8.43 2.62 19.47
C ARG A 155 8.11 3.46 20.72
N GLN A 156 9.03 4.32 21.17
CA GLN A 156 8.83 5.13 22.38
C GLN A 156 7.79 6.24 22.19
N SER A 157 7.52 6.66 20.96
CA SER A 157 6.54 7.68 20.63
C SER A 157 5.21 7.03 20.22
N ILE A 158 5.23 6.06 19.30
CA ILE A 158 4.02 5.51 18.68
C ILE A 158 3.67 4.08 19.08
N GLY A 159 4.57 3.38 19.76
CA GLY A 159 4.41 1.96 20.12
C GLY A 159 4.73 1.01 18.95
N SER A 160 4.44 -0.28 19.15
CA SER A 160 4.43 -1.25 18.05
C SER A 160 3.26 -1.00 17.11
N ILE A 161 3.47 -1.20 15.81
CA ILE A 161 2.54 -0.83 14.75
C ILE A 161 2.04 -2.08 14.04
N ALA A 162 0.72 -2.25 14.06
CA ALA A 162 0.07 -3.40 13.45
C ALA A 162 -0.43 -3.10 12.02
N ALA A 163 -0.85 -1.86 11.76
CA ALA A 163 -1.30 -1.43 10.44
C ALA A 163 -1.11 0.08 10.24
N VAL A 164 -0.94 0.47 8.97
CA VAL A 164 -0.83 1.86 8.52
C VAL A 164 -1.84 2.08 7.40
N VAL A 165 -2.72 3.08 7.57
CA VAL A 165 -3.78 3.40 6.61
C VAL A 165 -3.67 4.87 6.18
N PRO A 166 -3.54 5.16 4.87
CA PRO A 166 -3.54 6.54 4.38
C PRO A 166 -4.86 7.27 4.70
N HIS A 167 -4.77 8.53 5.11
CA HIS A 167 -5.91 9.40 5.37
C HIS A 167 -5.65 10.83 4.88
N GLY A 168 -5.95 11.09 3.61
CA GLY A 168 -5.57 12.37 3.00
C GLY A 168 -4.06 12.52 2.99
N ASP A 169 -3.56 13.62 3.54
CA ASP A 169 -2.12 13.87 3.71
C ASP A 169 -1.54 13.22 4.98
N GLU A 170 -2.42 12.77 5.89
CA GLU A 170 -2.05 12.11 7.13
C GLU A 170 -2.08 10.58 7.00
N ILE A 171 -1.60 9.91 8.04
CA ILE A 171 -1.65 8.45 8.18
C ILE A 171 -2.28 8.08 9.52
N LEU A 172 -3.15 7.08 9.47
CA LEU A 172 -3.71 6.42 10.64
C LEU A 172 -2.86 5.22 11.00
N LEU A 173 -2.52 5.10 12.28
CA LEU A 173 -1.69 4.03 12.82
C LEU A 173 -2.52 3.20 13.79
N ALA A 174 -2.66 1.90 13.51
CA ALA A 174 -3.06 0.93 14.52
C ALA A 174 -1.84 0.56 15.34
N SER A 175 -1.83 0.94 16.63
CA SER A 175 -0.69 0.69 17.50
C SER A 175 -1.07 0.11 18.85
N SER A 176 -0.06 -0.42 19.55
CA SER A 176 -0.21 -0.82 20.96
C SER A 176 -0.55 0.35 21.89
N ARG A 177 -0.42 1.60 21.45
CA ARG A 177 -0.77 2.80 22.23
C ARG A 177 -2.12 3.40 21.89
N GLY A 178 -2.81 2.90 20.87
CA GLY A 178 -4.00 3.57 20.37
C GLY A 178 -4.24 3.43 18.88
N LEU A 179 -5.33 4.07 18.47
CA LEU A 179 -5.44 4.59 17.11
C LEU A 179 -4.79 5.97 17.10
N LEU A 180 -3.74 6.14 16.29
CA LEU A 180 -3.00 7.40 16.19
C LEU A 180 -3.19 8.02 14.80
N LEU A 181 -3.08 9.34 14.71
CA LEU A 181 -3.09 10.12 13.49
C LEU A 181 -1.80 10.95 13.46
N THR A 182 -1.05 10.88 12.37
CA THR A 182 0.19 11.66 12.20
C THR A 182 0.38 12.07 10.75
N ASP A 183 1.11 13.15 10.51
CA ASP A 183 1.72 13.41 9.20
C ASP A 183 3.00 12.57 9.07
N GLN A 184 3.35 12.24 7.82
CA GLN A 184 4.55 11.52 7.41
C GLN A 184 5.83 12.29 7.69
N ASN A 185 5.76 13.60 7.91
CA ASN A 185 6.93 14.44 8.25
C ASN A 185 6.94 14.85 9.72
N SER A 186 5.84 14.64 10.44
CA SER A 186 5.74 14.95 11.86
C SER A 186 6.54 13.94 12.69
N LYS A 187 7.11 14.40 13.80
CA LYS A 187 7.69 13.52 14.84
C LYS A 187 6.67 13.20 15.95
N SER A 188 5.46 13.74 15.86
CA SER A 188 4.41 13.57 16.86
C SER A 188 3.14 13.00 16.22
N ALA A 189 2.46 12.13 16.97
CA ALA A 189 1.20 11.56 16.57
C ALA A 189 0.09 11.97 17.55
N LYS A 190 -1.04 12.44 17.03
CA LYS A 190 -2.26 12.71 17.79
C LYS A 190 -2.95 11.38 18.09
N ARG A 191 -3.27 11.14 19.36
CA ARG A 191 -4.00 9.94 19.78
C ARG A 191 -5.51 10.15 19.61
N LEU A 192 -6.16 9.29 18.82
CA LEU A 192 -7.62 9.30 18.62
C LEU A 192 -8.32 8.35 19.61
N LEU A 193 -7.77 7.15 19.80
CA LEU A 193 -8.25 6.18 20.79
C LEU A 193 -7.09 5.74 21.70
N ARG A 194 -7.39 5.46 22.97
CA ARG A 194 -6.38 5.08 23.98
C ARG A 194 -6.15 3.58 24.14
N ARG A 195 -6.91 2.75 23.42
CA ARG A 195 -6.84 1.29 23.51
C ARG A 195 -5.94 0.72 22.42
N PRO A 196 -5.21 -0.39 22.68
CA PRO A 196 -4.44 -1.06 21.64
C PRO A 196 -5.31 -1.42 20.43
N ILE A 197 -4.80 -1.17 19.23
CA ILE A 197 -5.44 -1.55 17.97
C ILE A 197 -4.56 -2.58 17.29
N LYS A 198 -5.13 -3.74 16.98
CA LYS A 198 -4.45 -4.90 16.41
C LYS A 198 -4.57 -4.96 14.89
N GLY A 199 -5.66 -4.45 14.34
CA GLY A 199 -5.87 -4.36 12.90
C GLY A 199 -6.70 -3.14 12.57
N LEU A 200 -6.47 -2.56 11.40
CA LEU A 200 -7.14 -1.38 10.92
C LEU A 200 -7.11 -1.39 9.39
N ASP A 201 -8.26 -1.12 8.79
CA ASP A 201 -8.34 -0.76 7.38
C ASP A 201 -9.47 0.24 7.14
N ARG A 202 -9.49 0.82 5.95
CA ARG A 202 -10.53 1.73 5.48
C ARG A 202 -11.48 1.02 4.52
N VAL A 203 -12.77 1.19 4.75
CA VAL A 203 -13.84 0.73 3.86
C VAL A 203 -14.70 1.94 3.52
N ASN A 204 -14.63 2.41 2.28
CA ASN A 204 -15.25 3.66 1.85
C ASN A 204 -14.88 4.87 2.75
N LYS A 205 -15.87 5.42 3.45
CA LYS A 205 -15.73 6.55 4.39
C LYS A 205 -15.56 6.10 5.84
N SER A 206 -15.63 4.80 6.09
CA SER A 206 -15.55 4.20 7.41
C SER A 206 -14.18 3.61 7.66
N LEU A 207 -13.82 3.53 8.94
CA LEU A 207 -12.67 2.80 9.44
C LEU A 207 -13.18 1.55 10.13
N VAL A 208 -12.61 0.42 9.76
CA VAL A 208 -12.86 -0.87 10.41
C VAL A 208 -11.60 -1.23 11.18
N PHE A 209 -11.71 -1.48 12.47
CA PHE A 209 -10.57 -1.80 13.31
C PHE A 209 -10.90 -2.80 14.41
N THR A 210 -9.87 -3.45 14.94
CA THR A 210 -9.99 -4.46 15.99
C THR A 210 -9.02 -4.19 17.12
N ASP A 211 -9.44 -4.49 18.36
CA ASP A 211 -8.58 -4.46 19.55
C ASP A 211 -8.09 -5.86 19.98
N GLY A 212 -8.46 -6.91 19.25
CA GLY A 212 -8.16 -8.30 19.60
C GLY A 212 -9.28 -9.05 20.32
N ALA A 213 -10.41 -8.40 20.58
CA ALA A 213 -11.63 -9.04 21.09
C ALA A 213 -12.87 -8.66 20.26
N SER A 214 -12.94 -7.42 19.81
CA SER A 214 -14.08 -6.89 19.07
C SER A 214 -13.64 -6.21 17.78
N VAL A 215 -14.55 -6.19 16.82
CA VAL A 215 -14.44 -5.37 15.61
C VAL A 215 -15.30 -4.12 15.79
N TYR A 216 -14.78 -3.00 15.34
CA TYR A 216 -15.40 -1.70 15.45
C TYR A 216 -15.49 -1.05 14.08
N ILE A 217 -16.60 -0.37 13.82
CA ILE A 217 -16.79 0.47 12.64
C ILE A 217 -16.96 1.90 13.14
N SER A 218 -16.16 2.84 12.63
CA SER A 218 -16.31 4.25 12.98
C SER A 218 -15.99 5.17 11.80
N SER A 219 -16.11 6.47 12.02
CA SER A 219 -15.68 7.52 11.11
C SER A 219 -14.70 8.45 11.83
N MET A 220 -13.93 9.24 11.08
CA MET A 220 -13.03 10.22 11.69
C MET A 220 -13.75 11.25 12.57
N ALA A 221 -14.96 11.67 12.16
CA ALA A 221 -15.77 12.59 12.94
C ALA A 221 -16.16 11.98 14.29
N LEU A 222 -16.65 10.74 14.30
CA LEU A 222 -16.99 10.04 15.54
C LEU A 222 -15.76 9.79 16.41
N LEU A 223 -14.63 9.39 15.82
CA LEU A 223 -13.39 9.15 16.56
C LEU A 223 -12.83 10.41 17.23
N ALA A 224 -13.05 11.60 16.66
CA ALA A 224 -12.68 12.86 17.29
C ALA A 224 -13.43 13.08 18.62
N GLU A 225 -14.63 12.53 18.73
CA GLU A 225 -15.48 12.54 19.92
C GLU A 225 -15.36 11.24 20.74
N GLN A 226 -14.38 10.38 20.42
CA GLN A 226 -14.19 9.05 21.01
C GLN A 226 -15.37 8.08 20.81
N GLY A 227 -16.20 8.34 19.79
CA GLY A 227 -17.34 7.52 19.39
C GLY A 227 -17.00 6.41 18.40
N VAL A 228 -17.87 5.40 18.37
CA VAL A 228 -17.88 4.29 17.42
C VAL A 228 -19.30 4.13 16.91
N LEU A 229 -19.45 3.84 15.62
CA LEU A 229 -20.76 3.61 15.00
C LEU A 229 -21.32 2.24 15.39
N GLU A 230 -20.52 1.18 15.20
CA GLU A 230 -20.90 -0.19 15.51
C GLU A 230 -19.76 -0.97 16.17
N LYS A 231 -20.13 -1.93 17.01
CA LYS A 231 -19.22 -2.86 17.67
C LYS A 231 -19.78 -4.28 17.52
N ILE A 232 -18.92 -5.20 17.09
CA ILE A 232 -19.22 -6.63 17.01
C ILE A 232 -18.25 -7.36 17.94
N ASP A 233 -18.78 -8.09 18.92
CA ASP A 233 -17.99 -8.88 19.84
C ASP A 233 -17.72 -10.28 19.28
N LEU A 234 -16.46 -10.58 18.97
CA LEU A 234 -16.01 -11.88 18.44
C LEU A 234 -15.32 -12.74 19.51
N GLY A 235 -14.93 -12.12 20.62
CA GLY A 235 -14.29 -12.78 21.75
C GLY A 235 -12.81 -13.06 21.53
N TYR A 236 -12.11 -13.36 22.63
CA TYR A 236 -10.68 -13.66 22.61
C TYR A 236 -10.34 -14.99 21.94
N GLU A 237 -11.29 -15.92 21.83
CA GLU A 237 -11.11 -17.20 21.16
C GLU A 237 -10.89 -17.00 19.65
N PHE A 238 -11.77 -16.22 19.00
CA PHE A 238 -11.53 -15.79 17.62
C PHE A 238 -10.28 -14.90 17.55
N GLY A 239 -10.21 -13.91 18.46
CA GLY A 239 -9.05 -13.03 18.61
C GLY A 239 -8.74 -12.26 17.32
N PRO A 240 -9.58 -11.31 16.89
CA PRO A 240 -9.42 -10.62 15.61
C PRO A 240 -8.10 -9.81 15.56
N THR A 241 -7.18 -10.17 14.68
CA THR A 241 -5.82 -9.59 14.60
C THR A 241 -5.58 -8.76 13.36
N ARG A 242 -6.28 -9.02 12.24
CA ARG A 242 -6.05 -8.31 10.97
C ARG A 242 -7.38 -7.93 10.33
N VAL A 243 -7.41 -6.75 9.73
CA VAL A 243 -8.54 -6.22 8.96
C VAL A 243 -8.05 -5.94 7.55
N ILE A 244 -8.82 -6.38 6.55
CA ILE A 244 -8.55 -6.15 5.13
C ILE A 244 -9.83 -5.59 4.52
N GLY A 245 -9.80 -4.34 4.10
CA GLY A 245 -10.91 -3.67 3.43
C GLY A 245 -10.88 -3.89 1.92
N PHE A 246 -12.05 -4.05 1.32
CA PHE A 246 -12.24 -4.14 -0.13
C PHE A 246 -13.63 -3.61 -0.48
N ASP A 247 -13.67 -2.60 -1.34
CA ASP A 247 -14.90 -1.92 -1.77
C ASP A 247 -15.78 -1.47 -0.58
N ASP A 248 -16.91 -2.15 -0.36
CA ASP A 248 -17.90 -1.90 0.68
C ASP A 248 -17.82 -2.86 1.86
N SER A 249 -16.83 -3.74 1.86
CA SER A 249 -16.72 -4.86 2.78
C SER A 249 -15.35 -4.92 3.47
N ALA A 250 -15.28 -5.64 4.58
CA ALA A 250 -14.02 -5.97 5.25
C ALA A 250 -13.99 -7.46 5.63
N ILE A 251 -12.82 -8.06 5.48
CA ILE A 251 -12.47 -9.37 6.05
C ILE A 251 -11.72 -9.11 7.34
N VAL A 252 -12.12 -9.80 8.40
CA VAL A 252 -11.42 -9.82 9.67
C VAL A 252 -10.87 -11.22 9.89
N LEU A 253 -9.56 -11.31 10.09
CA LEU A 253 -8.85 -12.56 10.32
C LEU A 253 -8.58 -12.74 11.82
N GLY A 254 -8.78 -13.97 12.29
CA GLY A 254 -8.53 -14.36 13.68
C GLY A 254 -7.10 -14.85 13.91
N LYS A 255 -6.83 -15.34 15.13
CA LYS A 255 -5.51 -15.85 15.53
C LYS A 255 -4.96 -16.97 14.64
N ALA A 256 -5.83 -17.83 14.11
CA ALA A 256 -5.43 -18.98 13.29
C ALA A 256 -4.94 -18.58 11.89
N ASP A 257 -5.30 -17.39 11.42
CA ASP A 257 -5.02 -16.90 10.06
C ASP A 257 -3.95 -15.78 10.05
N ALA A 258 -3.29 -15.54 11.20
CA ALA A 258 -2.15 -14.64 11.31
C ALA A 258 -0.89 -15.35 10.78
N VAL A 259 -0.65 -15.26 9.47
CA VAL A 259 0.60 -15.67 8.80
C VAL A 259 1.72 -14.69 9.12
#